data_AF-A0A8H7N2M8-F1
#
_entry.id   AF-A0A8H7N2M8-F1
#
_cell.length_a   1.000
_cell.length_b   1.000
_cell.length_c   1.000
_cell.angle_alpha   90.00
_cell.angle_beta   90.00
_cell.angle_gamma   90.00
#
_symmetry.space_group_name_H-M   'P 1'
#
loop_
_entity.id
_entity.type
_entity.pdbx_description
1 polymer ?
#
loop_
_entity_poly.entity_id
_entity_poly.type
_entity_poly.pdbx_seq_one_letter_code
_entity_poly.pdbx_strand_id
1 'polypeptide(L)'
;MAIFSVDSAIAMKRHKETGEPLKPEIRMRLLPYSAVIFPVGFFLYGWTTQYEVHWIVPIIALAIIGIGNLGIFMAVSVYLVDAYEQYAASALAANTVMRSIAGALLPLCALDMYDKLGMGWGNSLLGFLALALVPIPFFIKRYGEKLRNSFDMSSI
;
A
#
# COMPACT_ATOMS: atom_id res chain seq x y z
N MET A 1 3.76 -7.10 -12.23
CA MET A 1 2.58 -7.33 -13.10
C MET A 1 2.26 -8.81 -13.27
N ALA A 2 3.25 -9.68 -13.51
CA ALA A 2 3.02 -11.13 -13.68
C ALA A 2 2.41 -11.83 -12.44
N ILE A 3 2.85 -11.47 -11.23
CA ILE A 3 2.39 -12.13 -9.97
C ILE A 3 0.88 -11.95 -9.79
N PHE A 4 0.35 -10.73 -9.92
CA PHE A 4 -1.07 -10.45 -9.81
C PHE A 4 -1.92 -11.11 -10.90
N SER A 5 -1.39 -11.22 -12.13
CA SER A 5 -2.06 -11.91 -13.24
C SER A 5 -2.15 -13.41 -12.98
N VAL A 6 -1.05 -14.02 -12.53
CA VAL A 6 -0.97 -15.44 -12.18
C VAL A 6 -1.89 -15.78 -11.00
N ASP A 7 -1.93 -14.96 -9.94
CA ASP A 7 -2.86 -15.16 -8.83
C ASP A 7 -4.32 -15.08 -9.27
N SER A 8 -4.69 -14.12 -10.15
CA SER A 8 -6.05 -14.10 -10.71
C SER A 8 -6.35 -15.27 -11.65
N ALA A 9 -5.37 -15.75 -12.41
CA ALA A 9 -5.54 -16.91 -13.28
C ALA A 9 -5.76 -18.20 -12.48
N ILE A 10 -5.03 -18.38 -11.38
CA ILE A 10 -5.20 -19.51 -10.46
C ILE A 10 -6.55 -19.42 -9.74
N ALA A 11 -6.97 -18.22 -9.31
CA ALA A 11 -8.26 -18.00 -8.66
C ALA A 11 -9.45 -18.25 -9.62
N MET A 12 -9.36 -17.82 -10.88
CA MET A 12 -10.37 -18.14 -11.91
C MET A 12 -10.44 -19.64 -12.20
N LYS A 13 -9.29 -20.33 -12.18
CA LYS A 13 -9.24 -21.78 -12.38
C LYS A 13 -9.93 -22.53 -11.23
N ARG A 14 -9.71 -22.10 -9.98
CA ARG A 14 -10.38 -22.65 -8.80
C ARG A 14 -11.89 -22.34 -8.78
N HIS A 15 -12.32 -21.14 -9.15
CA HIS A 15 -13.76 -20.80 -9.22
C HIS A 15 -14.52 -21.69 -10.21
N LYS A 16 -13.88 -22.07 -11.33
CA LYS A 16 -14.43 -23.02 -12.30
C LYS A 16 -14.54 -24.45 -11.76
N GLU A 17 -13.75 -24.82 -10.75
CA GLU A 17 -13.68 -26.17 -10.20
C GLU A 17 -14.56 -26.35 -8.94
N THR A 18 -14.74 -25.32 -8.09
CA THR A 18 -15.47 -25.44 -6.81
C THR A 18 -16.75 -24.60 -6.68
N GLY A 19 -17.07 -23.70 -7.60
CA GLY A 19 -18.32 -22.92 -7.57
C GLY A 19 -18.45 -21.90 -6.42
N GLU A 20 -17.42 -21.74 -5.59
CA GLU A 20 -17.39 -20.71 -4.54
C GLU A 20 -17.22 -19.30 -5.15
N PRO A 21 -17.97 -18.29 -4.68
CA PRO A 21 -17.90 -16.94 -5.22
C PRO A 21 -16.48 -16.37 -5.11
N LEU A 22 -16.01 -15.76 -6.21
CA LEU A 22 -14.71 -15.10 -6.34
C LEU A 22 -14.60 -13.98 -5.30
N LYS A 23 -14.07 -14.30 -4.11
CA LYS A 23 -13.79 -13.27 -3.10
C LYS A 23 -12.56 -12.47 -3.53
N PRO A 24 -12.63 -11.12 -3.57
CA PRO A 24 -11.50 -10.22 -3.85
C PRO A 24 -10.26 -10.45 -2.96
N GLU A 25 -10.48 -11.16 -1.86
CA GLU A 25 -9.53 -11.47 -0.80
C GLU A 25 -8.34 -12.33 -1.22
N ILE A 26 -8.43 -13.10 -2.32
CA ILE A 26 -7.32 -13.92 -2.84
C ILE A 26 -6.18 -13.02 -3.37
N ARG A 27 -6.52 -11.88 -3.98
CA ARG A 27 -5.52 -10.89 -4.46
C ARG A 27 -4.85 -10.13 -3.32
N MET A 28 -5.49 -10.10 -2.15
CA MET A 28 -5.06 -9.34 -0.98
C MET A 28 -4.01 -10.08 -0.13
N ARG A 29 -3.61 -11.30 -0.51
CA ARG A 29 -2.60 -12.09 0.21
C ARG A 29 -1.19 -11.47 0.11
N LEU A 30 -0.89 -10.67 -0.92
CA LEU A 30 0.37 -9.93 -1.06
C LEU A 30 0.47 -8.65 -0.22
N LEU A 31 -0.67 -8.13 0.23
CA LEU A 31 -0.76 -6.89 1.00
C LEU A 31 0.01 -6.96 2.34
N PRO A 32 -0.12 -8.01 3.17
CA PRO A 32 0.66 -8.12 4.41
C PRO A 32 2.17 -8.24 4.16
N TYR A 33 2.61 -8.94 3.12
CA TYR A 33 4.04 -9.03 2.79
C TYR A 33 4.61 -7.69 2.33
N SER A 34 3.90 -6.99 1.45
CA SER A 34 4.32 -5.67 0.95
C SER A 34 4.31 -4.62 2.08
N ALA A 35 3.34 -4.71 2.99
CA ALA A 35 3.20 -3.83 4.14
C ALA A 35 4.31 -3.99 5.18
N VAL A 36 4.98 -5.15 5.26
CA VAL A 36 6.14 -5.36 6.14
C VAL A 36 7.44 -5.00 5.40
N ILE A 37 7.55 -5.35 4.13
CA ILE A 37 8.74 -5.05 3.31
C ILE A 37 8.96 -3.54 3.17
N PHE A 38 7.89 -2.76 3.03
CA PHE A 38 7.96 -1.32 2.83
C PHE A 38 8.63 -0.56 4.00
N PRO A 39 8.18 -0.68 5.27
CA PRO A 39 8.86 -0.04 6.40
C PRO A 39 10.27 -0.59 6.63
N VAL A 40 10.51 -1.90 6.41
CA VAL A 40 11.87 -2.48 6.49
C VAL A 40 12.82 -1.80 5.51
N GLY A 41 12.36 -1.51 4.29
CA GLY A 41 13.14 -0.75 3.31
C GLY A 41 13.48 0.67 3.78
N PHE A 42 12.54 1.37 4.43
CA PHE A 42 12.78 2.70 5.01
C PHE A 42 13.82 2.68 6.13
N PHE A 43 13.75 1.71 7.03
CA PHE A 43 14.78 1.54 8.07
C PHE A 43 16.14 1.26 7.44
N LEU A 44 16.21 0.32 6.49
CA LEU A 44 17.46 -0.01 5.82
C LEU A 44 18.06 1.21 5.09
N TYR A 45 17.25 1.97 4.38
CA TYR A 45 17.68 3.19 3.68
C TYR A 45 18.15 4.29 4.65
N GLY A 46 17.42 4.52 5.74
CA GLY A 46 17.75 5.53 6.74
C GLY A 46 19.09 5.28 7.41
N TRP A 47 19.29 4.07 7.92
CA TRP A 47 20.54 3.76 8.61
C TRP A 47 21.72 3.65 7.64
N THR A 48 21.50 3.17 6.42
CA THR A 48 22.59 3.08 5.44
C THR A 48 23.02 4.47 4.92
N THR A 49 22.10 5.40 4.78
CA THR A 49 22.44 6.79 4.43
C THR A 49 23.09 7.54 5.60
N GLN A 50 22.69 7.26 6.85
CA GLN A 50 23.31 7.88 8.03
C GLN A 50 24.76 7.41 8.28
N TYR A 51 25.07 6.13 8.04
CA TYR A 51 26.42 5.59 8.23
C TYR A 51 27.32 5.73 6.99
N GLU A 52 26.87 6.45 5.95
CA GLU A 52 27.59 6.64 4.68
C GLU A 52 28.14 5.33 4.11
N VAL A 53 27.39 4.22 4.24
CA VAL A 53 27.83 2.91 3.73
C VAL A 53 27.92 2.95 2.21
N HIS A 54 28.71 2.04 1.64
CA HIS A 54 28.95 1.92 0.21
C HIS A 54 27.66 2.17 -0.60
N TRP A 55 27.73 3.09 -1.56
CA TRP A 55 26.60 3.67 -2.33
C TRP A 55 25.61 2.67 -2.92
N ILE A 56 26.00 1.40 -3.06
CA ILE A 56 25.15 0.32 -3.57
C ILE A 56 24.10 -0.14 -2.55
N VAL A 57 24.39 -0.03 -1.25
CA VAL A 57 23.48 -0.49 -0.19
C VAL A 57 22.22 0.39 -0.11
N PRO A 58 22.31 1.74 -0.14
CA PRO A 58 21.13 2.60 -0.25
C PRO A 58 20.32 2.34 -1.53
N ILE A 59 20.97 2.00 -2.65
CA ILE A 59 20.28 1.68 -3.92
C ILE A 59 19.47 0.38 -3.79
N ILE A 60 20.04 -0.65 -3.15
CA ILE A 60 19.32 -1.90 -2.87
C ILE A 60 18.14 -1.63 -1.92
N ALA A 61 18.33 -0.78 -0.91
CA ALA A 61 17.24 -0.40 -0.01
C ALA A 61 16.10 0.32 -0.77
N LEU A 62 16.44 1.26 -1.67
CA LEU A 62 15.47 1.92 -2.53
C LEU A 62 14.73 0.94 -3.45
N ALA A 63 15.42 -0.07 -3.99
CA ALA A 63 14.78 -1.12 -4.78
C ALA A 63 13.75 -1.91 -3.97
N ILE A 64 14.07 -2.25 -2.71
CA ILE A 64 13.16 -2.93 -1.78
C ILE A 64 11.94 -2.06 -1.48
N ILE A 65 12.14 -0.76 -1.18
CA ILE A 65 11.06 0.22 -1.00
C ILE A 65 10.17 0.26 -2.24
N GLY A 66 10.76 0.31 -3.44
CA GLY A 66 10.04 0.33 -4.71
C GLY A 66 9.15 -0.90 -4.90
N ILE A 67 9.66 -2.10 -4.61
CA ILE A 67 8.88 -3.35 -4.68
C ILE A 67 7.70 -3.31 -3.71
N GLY A 68 7.92 -2.89 -2.46
CA GLY A 68 6.85 -2.72 -1.47
C GLY A 68 5.78 -1.73 -1.90
N ASN A 69 6.20 -0.56 -2.43
CA ASN A 69 5.30 0.49 -2.91
C ASN A 69 4.41 0.01 -4.07
N LEU A 70 5.00 -0.69 -5.05
CA LEU A 70 4.25 -1.25 -6.17
C LEU A 70 3.20 -2.26 -5.71
N GLY A 71 3.54 -3.12 -4.74
CA GLY A 71 2.61 -4.08 -4.15
C GLY A 71 1.43 -3.40 -3.46
N ILE A 72 1.69 -2.39 -2.63
CA ILE A 72 0.66 -1.61 -1.93
C ILE A 72 -0.22 -0.85 -2.95
N PHE A 73 0.39 -0.17 -3.92
CA PHE A 73 -0.33 0.62 -4.90
C PHE A 73 -1.30 -0.21 -5.74
N MET A 74 -0.86 -1.41 -6.18
CA MET A 74 -1.73 -2.34 -6.90
C MET A 74 -2.87 -2.84 -6.02
N ALA A 75 -2.58 -3.26 -4.79
CA ALA A 75 -3.59 -3.80 -3.90
C ALA A 75 -4.66 -2.76 -3.53
N VAL A 76 -4.26 -1.51 -3.28
CA VAL A 76 -5.20 -0.39 -3.04
C VAL A 76 -6.02 -0.08 -4.28
N SER A 77 -5.40 -0.05 -5.47
CA SER A 77 -6.13 0.28 -6.71
C SER A 77 -7.19 -0.77 -7.04
N VAL A 78 -6.88 -2.06 -6.90
CA VAL A 78 -7.85 -3.15 -7.08
C VAL A 78 -8.95 -3.07 -6.02
N TYR A 79 -8.59 -2.85 -4.75
CA TYR A 79 -9.57 -2.71 -3.68
C TYR A 79 -10.56 -1.55 -3.90
N LEU A 80 -10.09 -0.38 -4.35
CA LEU A 80 -10.97 0.76 -4.62
C LEU A 80 -11.94 0.50 -5.76
N VAL A 81 -11.52 -0.26 -6.79
CA VAL A 81 -12.41 -0.67 -7.89
C VAL A 81 -13.46 -1.67 -7.39
N ASP A 82 -13.04 -2.68 -6.63
CA ASP A 82 -13.93 -3.74 -6.15
C ASP A 82 -14.90 -3.25 -5.06
N ALA A 83 -14.49 -2.29 -4.22
CA ALA A 83 -15.33 -1.75 -3.13
C ALA A 83 -16.30 -0.66 -3.60
N TYR A 84 -15.97 0.06 -4.68
CA TYR A 84 -16.75 1.19 -5.18
C TYR A 84 -17.08 1.04 -6.66
N GLU A 85 -17.62 -0.09 -7.13
CA GLU A 85 -17.87 -0.36 -8.57
C GLU A 85 -18.51 0.82 -9.32
N GLN A 86 -19.53 1.48 -8.74
CA GLN A 86 -20.23 2.62 -9.36
C GLN A 86 -19.43 3.94 -9.32
N TYR A 87 -18.52 4.12 -8.35
CA TYR A 87 -17.74 5.34 -8.14
C TYR A 87 -16.22 5.11 -8.21
N ALA A 88 -15.80 4.02 -8.86
CA ALA A 88 -14.42 3.55 -8.86
C ALA A 88 -13.45 4.58 -9.44
N ALA A 89 -13.86 5.28 -10.51
CA ALA A 89 -13.07 6.34 -11.13
C ALA A 89 -12.82 7.52 -10.18
N SER A 90 -13.82 7.92 -9.39
CA SER A 90 -13.70 9.02 -8.43
C SER A 90 -12.83 8.61 -7.24
N ALA A 91 -13.00 7.39 -6.73
CA ALA A 91 -12.17 6.85 -5.66
C ALA A 91 -10.68 6.75 -6.08
N LEU A 92 -10.41 6.31 -7.30
CA LEU A 92 -9.05 6.24 -7.84
C LEU A 92 -8.44 7.64 -8.07
N ALA A 93 -9.26 8.60 -8.52
CA ALA A 93 -8.84 9.99 -8.63
C ALA A 93 -8.50 10.59 -7.26
N ALA A 94 -9.35 10.38 -6.24
CA ALA A 94 -9.11 10.84 -4.88
C ALA A 94 -7.81 10.25 -4.28
N ASN A 95 -7.55 8.95 -4.49
CA ASN A 95 -6.30 8.31 -4.09
C ASN A 95 -5.08 8.96 -4.78
N THR A 96 -5.23 9.35 -6.05
CA THR A 96 -4.16 10.03 -6.80
C THR A 96 -3.92 11.44 -6.28
N VAL A 97 -4.99 12.20 -6.00
CA VAL A 97 -4.89 13.54 -5.40
C VAL A 97 -4.21 13.49 -4.03
N MET A 98 -4.63 12.57 -3.15
CA MET A 98 -4.03 12.41 -1.82
C MET A 98 -2.52 12.14 -1.92
N ARG A 99 -2.11 11.29 -2.87
CA ARG A 99 -0.69 10.99 -3.11
C ARG A 99 0.06 12.19 -3.66
N SER A 100 -0.52 12.95 -4.57
CA SER A 100 0.10 14.16 -5.10
C SER A 100 0.28 15.22 -4.01
N ILE A 101 -0.71 15.38 -3.12
CA ILE A 101 -0.61 16.27 -1.96
C ILE A 101 0.51 15.79 -1.02
N ALA A 102 0.55 14.50 -0.68
CA ALA A 102 1.62 13.94 0.13
C ALA A 102 3.00 14.14 -0.54
N GLY A 103 3.10 13.95 -1.86
CA GLY A 103 4.32 14.18 -2.63
C GLY A 103 4.75 15.64 -2.72
N ALA A 104 3.82 16.58 -2.58
CA ALA A 104 4.12 18.02 -2.52
C ALA A 104 4.50 18.48 -1.10
N LEU A 105 3.83 17.95 -0.08
CA LEU A 105 4.06 18.31 1.33
C LEU A 105 5.31 17.65 1.91
N LEU A 106 5.61 16.40 1.53
CA LEU A 106 6.74 15.67 2.07
C LEU A 106 8.08 16.41 1.85
N PRO A 107 8.43 16.90 0.65
CA PRO A 107 9.66 17.67 0.45
C PRO A 107 9.71 18.96 1.27
N LEU A 108 8.57 19.64 1.42
CA LEU A 108 8.48 20.90 2.17
C LEU A 108 8.75 20.68 3.67
N CYS A 109 8.22 19.60 4.25
CA CYS A 109 8.46 19.26 5.65
C CYS A 109 9.74 18.44 5.87
N ALA A 110 10.22 17.75 4.84
CA ALA A 110 11.35 16.83 4.94
C ALA A 110 12.67 17.57 5.21
N LEU A 111 12.88 18.75 4.64
CA LEU A 111 14.09 19.54 4.88
C LEU A 111 14.22 19.88 6.37
N ASP A 112 13.20 20.51 6.95
CA ASP A 112 13.17 20.83 8.39
C ASP A 112 13.23 19.58 9.29
N MET A 113 12.66 18.45 8.83
CA MET A 113 12.72 17.18 9.54
C MET A 113 14.14 16.61 9.54
N TYR A 114 14.81 16.59 8.39
CA TYR A 114 16.18 16.07 8.27
C TYR A 114 17.20 16.97 8.97
N ASP A 115 16.99 18.28 8.98
CA ASP A 115 17.85 19.22 9.73
C ASP A 115 17.80 18.99 11.24
N LYS A 116 16.66 18.51 11.78
CA LYS A 116 16.50 18.25 13.22
C LYS A 116 16.81 16.81 13.64
N LEU A 117 16.45 15.82 12.83
CA LEU A 117 16.57 14.39 13.18
C LEU A 117 17.74 13.68 12.49
N GLY A 118 18.28 14.23 11.41
CA GLY A 118 19.23 13.54 10.54
C GLY A 118 18.59 12.45 9.68
N MET A 119 19.38 11.89 8.76
CA MET A 119 18.90 10.98 7.71
C MET A 119 18.37 9.64 8.22
N GLY A 120 18.93 9.08 9.30
CA GLY A 120 18.50 7.78 9.80
C GLY A 120 17.27 7.83 10.69
N TRP A 121 17.22 8.76 11.65
CA TRP A 121 16.01 8.96 12.46
C TRP A 121 14.85 9.52 11.65
N GLY A 122 15.09 10.41 10.67
CA GLY A 122 14.07 10.91 9.75
C GLY A 122 13.40 9.78 8.95
N ASN A 123 14.19 8.89 8.35
CA ASN A 123 13.65 7.73 7.62
C ASN A 123 13.03 6.67 8.54
N SER A 124 13.52 6.53 9.77
CA SER A 124 12.91 5.64 10.78
C SER A 124 11.52 6.14 11.19
N LEU A 125 11.35 7.46 11.34
CA LEU A 125 10.04 8.07 11.61
C LEU A 125 9.06 7.81 10.45
N LEU A 126 9.52 7.97 9.20
CA LEU A 126 8.71 7.63 8.01
C LEU A 126 8.36 6.13 7.97
N GLY A 127 9.31 5.25 8.35
CA GLY A 127 9.08 3.82 8.48
C GLY A 127 8.03 3.48 9.54
N PHE A 128 8.08 4.11 10.71
CA PHE A 128 7.07 3.94 11.77
C PHE A 128 5.70 4.47 11.34
N LEU A 129 5.65 5.63 10.67
CA LEU A 129 4.41 6.17 10.14
C LEU A 129 3.80 5.22 9.10
N ALA A 130 4.61 4.70 8.19
CA ALA A 130 4.17 3.69 7.22
C ALA A 130 3.64 2.44 7.92
N LEU A 131 4.32 1.96 8.96
CA LEU A 131 3.90 0.81 9.76
C LEU A 131 2.58 1.06 10.51
N ALA A 132 2.38 2.27 11.05
CA ALA A 132 1.13 2.67 11.69
C ALA A 132 -0.06 2.74 10.71
N LEU A 133 0.20 2.97 9.42
CA LEU A 133 -0.83 2.98 8.37
C LEU A 133 -1.17 1.57 7.85
N VAL A 134 -0.33 0.55 8.10
CA VAL A 134 -0.60 -0.85 7.72
C VAL A 134 -1.92 -1.43 8.25
N PRO A 135 -2.32 -1.23 9.52
CA PRO A 135 -3.58 -1.78 10.02
C PRO A 135 -4.82 -1.12 9.40
N ILE A 136 -4.74 0.12 8.90
CA ILE A 136 -5.89 0.85 8.37
C ILE A 136 -6.62 0.11 7.23
N PRO A 137 -5.96 -0.32 6.14
CA PRO A 137 -6.62 -1.10 5.08
C PRO A 137 -7.12 -2.46 5.57
N PHE A 138 -6.48 -3.06 6.59
CA PHE A 138 -6.95 -4.32 7.18
C PHE A 138 -8.25 -4.11 8.01
N PHE A 139 -8.34 -3.00 8.73
CA PHE A 139 -9.54 -2.58 9.44
C PHE A 139 -10.68 -2.27 8.46
N ILE A 140 -10.42 -1.52 7.39
CA ILE A 140 -11.44 -1.24 6.37
C ILE A 140 -11.88 -2.54 5.67
N LYS A 141 -10.98 -3.50 5.42
CA LYS A 141 -11.38 -4.82 4.90
C LYS A 141 -12.35 -5.55 5.83
N ARG A 142 -12.08 -5.56 7.14
CA ARG A 142 -12.88 -6.29 8.14
C ARG A 142 -14.20 -5.59 8.49
N TYR A 143 -14.25 -4.27 8.42
CA TYR A 143 -15.43 -3.46 8.77
C TYR A 143 -16.19 -2.91 7.54
N GLY A 144 -15.62 -2.96 6.34
CA GLY A 144 -16.24 -2.52 5.09
C GLY A 144 -17.42 -3.41 4.66
N GLU A 145 -17.37 -4.72 4.97
CA GLU A 145 -18.52 -5.62 4.79
C GLU A 145 -19.74 -5.16 5.62
N LYS A 146 -19.52 -4.55 6.80
CA LYS A 146 -20.61 -4.00 7.63
C LYS A 146 -21.21 -2.70 7.09
N LEU A 147 -20.39 -1.83 6.49
CA LEU A 147 -20.88 -0.59 5.88
C LEU A 147 -21.59 -0.84 4.54
N ARG A 148 -21.19 -1.87 3.79
CA ARG A 148 -21.89 -2.22 2.54
C ARG A 148 -23.31 -2.75 2.76
N ASN A 149 -23.56 -3.41 3.90
CA ASN A 149 -24.90 -3.88 4.26
C ASN A 149 -25.81 -2.78 4.83
N SER A 150 -25.30 -1.57 5.13
CA SER A 150 -26.13 -0.47 5.66
C SER A 150 -26.62 0.51 4.59
N PHE A 151 -26.12 0.44 3.35
CA PHE A 151 -26.52 1.33 2.25
C PHE A 151 -27.31 0.60 1.16
N ASP A 152 -28.14 -0.37 1.53
CA ASP A 152 -29.19 -0.88 0.65
C ASP A 152 -30.26 0.23 0.48
N MET A 153 -29.99 1.17 -0.43
CA MET A 153 -30.89 2.24 -0.85
C MET A 153 -31.93 1.69 -1.84
N SER A 154 -32.63 0.61 -1.46
CA SER A 154 -33.79 0.08 -2.19
C SER A 154 -35.10 0.78 -1.80
N SER A 155 -35.07 1.87 -1.02
CA SER A 155 -36.29 2.51 -0.51
C SER A 155 -36.27 4.04 -0.48
N ILE A 156 -35.72 4.71 -1.50
CA ILE A 156 -36.08 6.10 -1.82
C ILE A 156 -36.29 6.22 -3.33
#